data_AF-A0AAP8T264-F1
#
_entry.id   AF-A0AAP8T264-F1
#
_cell.length_a   1.000
_cell.length_b   1.000
_cell.length_c   1.000
_cell.angle_alpha   90.00
_cell.angle_beta   90.00
_cell.angle_gamma   90.00
#
_symmetry.space_group_name_H-M   'P 1'
#
loop_
_entity.id
_entity.type
_entity.pdbx_description
1 polymer ?
#
loop_
_entity_poly.entity_id
_entity_poly.type
_entity_poly.pdbx_seq_one_letter_code
_entity_poly.pdbx_strand_id
1 'polypeptide(L)'
;VTRQGLRELLFTVADLVESTPEFPLHDEAEDKPLRVLYKYQKEEPTFEITRESDGTFVVKGEELEKLFKMTNFEREESIRRFARQMRG
;
A
#
# COMPACT_ATOMS: atom_id res chain seq x y z
N VAL A 1 40.25 35.27 -40.43
CA VAL A 1 39.46 35.07 -39.19
C VAL A 1 40.40 35.18 -38.00
N THR A 2 40.32 36.27 -37.24
CA THR A 2 41.19 36.56 -36.09
C THR A 2 40.65 35.80 -34.87
N ARG A 3 41.30 34.68 -34.50
CA ARG A 3 40.93 33.78 -33.37
C ARG A 3 41.15 34.42 -31.98
N GLN A 4 40.91 35.72 -31.86
CA GLN A 4 41.07 36.50 -30.63
C GLN A 4 39.85 36.28 -29.73
N GLY A 5 40.05 36.20 -28.41
CA GLY A 5 38.98 36.02 -27.42
C GLY A 5 38.49 34.57 -27.21
N LEU A 6 38.85 33.62 -28.09
CA LEU A 6 38.39 32.23 -27.97
C LEU A 6 38.90 31.55 -26.68
N ARG A 7 40.13 31.87 -26.26
CA ARG A 7 40.72 31.33 -25.02
C ARG A 7 40.02 31.84 -23.78
N GLU A 8 39.71 33.13 -23.74
CA GLU A 8 39.00 33.77 -22.62
C GLU A 8 37.57 33.24 -22.50
N LEU A 9 36.89 33.05 -23.64
CA LEU A 9 35.58 32.39 -23.68
C LEU A 9 35.64 30.95 -23.14
N LEU A 10 36.66 30.18 -23.53
CA LEU A 10 36.82 28.80 -23.05
C LEU A 10 37.05 28.73 -21.53
N PHE A 11 37.87 29.63 -20.98
CA PHE A 11 38.07 29.71 -19.53
C PHE A 11 36.79 30.11 -18.80
N THR A 12 36.05 31.10 -19.31
CA THR A 12 34.77 31.52 -18.73
C THR A 12 33.75 30.38 -18.71
N VAL A 13 33.70 29.56 -19.77
CA VAL A 13 32.82 28.38 -19.84
C VAL A 13 33.27 27.31 -18.85
N ALA A 14 34.58 27.07 -18.70
CA ALA A 14 35.09 26.13 -17.71
C ALA A 14 34.76 26.56 -16.27
N ASP A 15 34.97 27.83 -15.92
CA ASP A 15 34.65 28.38 -14.60
C ASP A 15 33.15 28.29 -14.29
N LEU A 16 32.30 28.49 -15.31
CA LEU A 16 30.86 28.36 -15.17
C LEU A 16 30.46 26.89 -14.91
N VAL A 17 31.06 25.94 -15.63
CA VAL A 17 30.79 24.51 -15.41
C VAL A 17 31.26 24.07 -14.02
N GLU A 18 32.42 24.56 -13.56
CA GLU A 18 32.97 24.22 -12.23
C GLU A 18 32.12 24.78 -11.08
N SER A 19 31.58 26.00 -11.24
CA SER A 19 30.74 26.65 -10.23
C SER A 19 29.27 26.20 -10.24
N THR A 20 28.85 25.44 -11.25
CA THR A 20 27.46 25.00 -11.39
C THR A 20 27.19 23.77 -10.50
N PRO A 21 26.14 23.78 -9.67
CA PRO A 21 25.77 22.62 -8.85
C PRO A 21 25.40 21.42 -9.73
N GLU A 22 25.62 20.21 -9.22
CA GLU A 22 25.27 18.98 -9.93
C GLU A 22 23.78 18.94 -10.29
N PHE A 23 23.50 18.62 -11.55
CA PHE A 23 22.15 18.37 -12.02
C PHE A 23 21.82 16.89 -11.80
N PRO A 24 20.91 16.54 -10.86
CA PRO A 24 20.50 15.15 -10.70
C PRO A 24 19.81 14.68 -11.98
N LEU A 25 20.31 13.59 -12.57
CA LEU A 25 19.74 12.97 -13.78
C LEU A 25 18.41 12.26 -13.50
N HIS A 26 18.17 11.90 -12.23
CA HIS A 26 16.97 11.27 -11.73
C HIS A 26 16.56 12.01 -10.45
N ASP A 27 15.26 12.31 -10.30
CA ASP A 27 14.74 12.75 -9.01
C ASP A 27 15.01 11.63 -7.99
N GLU A 28 15.48 11.95 -6.78
CA GLU A 28 15.73 10.95 -5.72
C GLU A 28 14.49 10.08 -5.38
N ALA A 29 13.32 10.47 -5.88
CA ALA A 29 12.07 9.73 -5.80
C ALA A 29 11.96 8.58 -6.81
N GLU A 30 12.60 8.66 -8.00
CA GLU A 30 12.52 7.64 -9.06
C GLU A 30 13.44 6.45 -8.79
N ASP A 31 14.58 6.66 -8.13
CA ASP A 31 15.59 5.62 -7.84
C ASP A 31 15.27 4.74 -6.63
N LYS A 32 14.10 4.90 -6.00
CA LYS A 32 13.63 3.91 -5.03
C LYS A 32 13.03 2.75 -5.81
N PRO A 33 13.69 1.57 -5.89
CA PRO A 33 12.98 0.39 -6.31
C PRO A 33 11.81 0.22 -5.33
N LEU A 34 10.59 0.39 -5.83
CA LEU A 34 9.34 0.01 -5.16
C LEU A 34 9.33 -1.52 -5.05
N ARG A 35 10.29 -2.08 -4.30
CA ARG A 35 10.35 -3.49 -3.96
C ARG A 35 9.35 -3.69 -2.85
N VAL A 36 8.07 -3.75 -3.23
CA VAL A 36 7.00 -4.12 -2.32
C VAL A 36 7.26 -5.56 -1.89
N LEU A 37 7.83 -5.71 -0.70
CA LEU A 37 8.08 -7.02 -0.09
C LEU A 37 6.74 -7.56 0.42
N TYR A 38 6.12 -8.46 -0.34
CA TYR A 38 4.99 -9.26 0.14
C TYR A 38 5.49 -10.27 1.16
N LYS A 39 5.47 -9.89 2.44
CA LYS A 39 5.62 -10.83 3.55
C LYS A 39 4.27 -11.47 3.79
N TYR A 40 4.23 -12.80 3.92
CA TYR A 40 3.03 -13.50 4.38
C TYR A 40 2.63 -12.91 5.74
N GLN A 41 1.54 -12.17 5.77
CA GLN A 41 0.87 -11.77 7.00
C GLN A 41 -0.14 -12.87 7.29
N LYS A 42 -0.08 -13.42 8.51
CA LYS A 42 -1.08 -14.38 8.96
C LYS A 42 -2.44 -13.68 8.86
N GLU A 43 -3.35 -14.23 8.07
CA GLU A 43 -4.73 -13.75 8.04
C GLU A 43 -5.25 -13.74 9.47
N GLU A 44 -5.67 -12.57 9.93
CA GLU A 44 -6.32 -12.44 11.23
C GLU A 44 -7.60 -13.28 11.23
N PRO A 45 -7.96 -13.88 12.36
CA PRO A 45 -9.21 -14.63 12.44
C PRO A 45 -10.38 -13.74 12.03
N THR A 46 -11.23 -14.24 11.13
CA THR A 46 -12.37 -13.50 10.55
C THR A 46 -13.36 -12.98 11.59
N PHE A 47 -13.36 -13.57 12.78
CA PHE A 47 -14.16 -13.17 13.93
C PHE A 47 -13.56 -13.64 15.25
N GLU A 48 -13.93 -12.99 16.34
CA GLU A 48 -13.61 -13.31 17.73
C GLU A 48 -14.86 -13.78 18.47
N ILE A 49 -14.69 -14.71 19.41
CA ILE A 49 -15.76 -15.20 20.28
C ILE A 49 -15.42 -14.83 21.73
N THR A 50 -16.30 -14.07 22.37
CA THR A 50 -16.22 -13.73 23.79
C THR A 50 -17.41 -14.30 24.55
N ARG A 51 -17.23 -14.64 25.83
CA ARG A 51 -18.31 -15.13 26.70
C ARG A 51 -18.64 -14.08 27.74
N GLU A 52 -19.92 -13.74 27.86
CA GLU A 52 -20.42 -12.82 28.87
C GLU A 52 -20.78 -13.55 30.18
N SER A 53 -20.97 -12.77 31.25
CA SER A 53 -21.18 -13.29 32.62
C SER A 53 -22.48 -14.09 32.79
N ASP A 54 -23.44 -13.88 31.91
CA ASP A 54 -24.72 -14.60 31.85
C ASP A 54 -24.62 -15.94 31.10
N GLY A 55 -23.45 -16.26 30.54
CA GLY A 55 -23.22 -17.45 29.74
C GLY A 55 -23.50 -17.29 28.24
N THR A 56 -23.86 -16.09 27.79
CA THR A 56 -24.06 -15.77 26.37
C THR A 56 -22.72 -15.71 25.63
N PHE A 57 -22.68 -16.27 24.41
CA PHE A 57 -21.54 -16.15 23.51
C PHE A 57 -21.79 -14.98 22.55
N VAL A 58 -20.84 -14.05 22.52
CA VAL A 58 -20.85 -12.90 21.64
C VAL A 58 -19.77 -13.11 20.58
N VAL A 59 -20.17 -13.09 19.32
CA VAL A 59 -19.29 -13.25 18.16
C VAL A 59 -19.16 -11.90 17.46
N LYS A 60 -17.94 -11.41 17.26
CA LYS A 60 -17.66 -10.10 16.65
C LYS A 60 -16.66 -10.24 15.51
N GLY A 61 -16.86 -9.50 14.41
CA GLY A 61 -15.92 -9.50 13.29
C GLY A 61 -16.47 -8.70 12.11
N GLU A 62 -15.64 -7.84 11.50
CA GLU A 62 -16.10 -6.91 10.46
C GLU A 62 -16.67 -7.66 9.24
N GLU A 63 -15.95 -8.68 8.76
CA GLU A 63 -16.41 -9.50 7.63
C GLU A 63 -17.68 -10.29 7.96
N LEU A 64 -17.77 -10.83 9.18
CA LEU A 64 -18.94 -11.56 9.66
C LEU A 64 -20.18 -10.65 9.73
N GLU A 65 -20.05 -9.48 10.33
CA GLU A 65 -21.14 -8.51 10.43
C GLU A 65 -21.61 -8.02 9.07
N LYS A 66 -20.67 -7.81 8.14
CA LYS A 66 -20.97 -7.46 6.75
C LYS A 66 -21.75 -8.58 6.06
N LEU A 67 -21.29 -9.83 6.18
CA LEU A 67 -21.97 -11.00 5.62
C LEU A 67 -23.38 -11.15 6.19
N PHE A 68 -23.54 -10.97 7.50
CA PHE A 68 -24.82 -11.04 8.18
C PHE A 68 -25.78 -9.98 7.62
N LYS A 69 -25.37 -8.71 7.53
CA LYS A 69 -26.19 -7.61 6.99
C LYS A 69 -26.60 -7.81 5.52
N MET A 70 -25.75 -8.46 4.73
CA MET A 70 -26.03 -8.75 3.32
C MET A 70 -26.89 -9.99 3.11
N THR A 71 -27.06 -10.84 4.12
CA THR A 71 -27.80 -12.10 3.99
C THR A 71 -29.30 -11.86 4.18
N ASN A 72 -30.10 -12.31 3.22
CA ASN A 72 -31.55 -12.36 3.38
C ASN A 72 -31.94 -13.57 4.23
N PHE A 73 -32.32 -13.36 5.49
CA PHE A 73 -32.72 -14.42 6.42
C PHE A 73 -34.17 -14.91 6.25
N GLU A 74 -34.93 -14.35 5.31
CA GLU A 74 -36.28 -14.86 4.97
C GLU A 74 -36.22 -16.06 4.02
N ARG A 75 -35.07 -16.30 3.37
CA ARG A 75 -34.88 -17.40 2.42
C ARG A 75 -34.02 -18.50 3.03
N GLU A 76 -34.58 -19.70 3.13
CA GLU A 76 -33.90 -20.87 3.70
C GLU A 76 -32.56 -21.19 3.02
N GLU A 77 -32.47 -21.03 1.70
CA GLU A 77 -31.24 -21.24 0.96
C GLU A 77 -30.13 -20.25 1.35
N SER A 78 -30.47 -18.98 1.56
CA SER A 78 -29.55 -17.94 2.01
C SER A 78 -29.06 -18.21 3.43
N ILE A 79 -29.94 -18.69 4.32
CA ILE A 79 -29.57 -19.13 5.67
C ILE A 79 -28.60 -20.32 5.61
N ARG A 80 -28.87 -21.32 4.77
CA ARG A 80 -27.96 -22.47 4.59
C ARG A 80 -26.60 -22.04 4.06
N ARG A 81 -26.55 -21.09 3.11
CA ARG A 81 -25.30 -20.53 2.60
C ARG A 81 -24.51 -19.84 3.71
N PHE A 82 -25.16 -18.99 4.49
CA PHE A 82 -24.55 -18.30 5.63
C PHE A 82 -23.98 -19.30 6.65
N ALA A 83 -24.76 -20.31 7.03
CA ALA A 83 -24.33 -21.35 7.97
C ALA A 83 -23.15 -22.19 7.45
N ARG A 84 -23.02 -22.39 6.14
CA ARG A 84 -21.84 -23.04 5.53
C ARG A 84 -20.61 -22.15 5.64
N GLN A 85 -20.75 -20.87 5.30
CA GLN A 85 -19.65 -19.91 5.38
C GLN A 85 -19.13 -19.71 6.82
N MET A 86 -19.99 -19.90 7.83
CA MET A 86 -19.60 -19.90 9.24
C MET A 86 -18.82 -21.15 9.70
N ARG A 87 -18.86 -22.26 8.96
CA ARG A 87 -18.19 -23.52 9.34
C ARG A 87 -16.78 -23.65 8.77
N GLY A 88 -16.41 -22.82 7.78
CA GLY A 88 -15.21 -22.97 6.96
C GLY A 88 -15.54 -23.52 5.58
#